data_AF-A0A517TE14-F1
#
_entry.id   AF-A0A517TE14-F1
#
_cell.length_a   1.000
_cell.length_b   1.000
_cell.length_c   1.000
_cell.angle_alpha   90.00
_cell.angle_beta   90.00
_cell.angle_gamma   90.00
#
_symmetry.space_group_name_H-M   'P 1'
#
loop_
_entity.id
_entity.type
_entity.pdbx_description
1 polymer ?
#
loop_
_entity_poly.entity_id
_entity_poly.type
_entity_poly.pdbx_seq_one_letter_code
_entity_poly.pdbx_strand_id
1 'polypeptide(L)'
;MNDSTKAIEQGLKRMRFAWDEGHRILETVGLRASYRDMMTVSGGNASKAEQMRKYRAMANRITETELGTIGKLCIQHGKAWGPTHLVTLSRLTRSADRKAIVKTAIRERWGHAELKRQIRRMLGPVSNERHRGRKRMLDVNDQEQILDQIRGLCTSWLRLAGQLQQKKLEENRKAGLMPLPIDLQTQFLSATKRIDQLLKRIEQYNSR
;
A
#
# COMPACT_ATOMS: atom_id res chain seq x y z
N MET A 1 23.69 -0.26 -18.12
CA MET A 1 24.62 -1.37 -18.35
C MET A 1 23.83 -2.67 -18.40
N ASN A 2 24.15 -3.61 -19.29
CA ASN A 2 23.48 -4.93 -19.31
C ASN A 2 23.88 -5.74 -18.09
N ASP A 3 22.91 -6.44 -17.49
CA ASP A 3 23.21 -7.44 -16.48
C ASP A 3 24.01 -8.56 -17.15
N SER A 4 24.95 -9.17 -16.43
CA SER A 4 25.76 -10.24 -17.00
C SER A 4 24.92 -11.46 -17.34
N THR A 5 25.31 -12.23 -18.36
CA THR A 5 24.62 -13.47 -18.74
C THR A 5 24.47 -14.43 -17.55
N LYS A 6 25.52 -14.54 -16.72
CA LYS A 6 25.49 -15.32 -15.47
C LYS A 6 24.41 -14.82 -14.49
N ALA A 7 24.25 -13.51 -14.34
CA ALA A 7 23.23 -12.93 -13.46
C ALA A 7 21.81 -13.20 -13.99
N ILE A 8 21.61 -13.13 -15.31
CA ILE A 8 20.32 -13.45 -15.95
C ILE A 8 19.98 -14.91 -15.72
N GLU A 9 20.89 -15.84 -16.04
CA GLU A 9 20.69 -17.28 -15.84
C GLU A 9 20.40 -17.64 -14.38
N GLN A 10 21.15 -17.06 -13.44
CA GLN A 10 20.91 -17.27 -12.02
C GLN A 10 19.55 -16.72 -11.58
N GLY A 11 19.15 -15.56 -12.13
CA GLY A 11 17.84 -14.97 -11.94
C GLY A 11 16.71 -15.89 -12.43
N LEU A 12 16.83 -16.41 -13.65
CA LEU A 12 15.89 -17.37 -14.25
C LEU A 12 15.76 -18.64 -13.41
N LYS A 13 16.88 -19.24 -12.99
CA LYS A 13 16.88 -20.43 -12.13
C LYS A 13 16.17 -20.18 -10.80
N ARG A 14 16.45 -19.04 -10.16
CA ARG A 14 15.79 -18.66 -8.89
C ARG A 14 14.30 -18.42 -9.09
N MET A 15 13.91 -17.77 -10.18
CA MET A 15 12.51 -17.54 -10.53
C MET A 15 11.77 -18.86 -10.74
N ARG A 16 12.36 -19.81 -11.48
CA ARG A 16 11.79 -21.13 -11.70
C ARG A 16 11.63 -21.90 -10.40
N PHE A 17 12.69 -21.96 -9.60
CA PHE A 17 12.65 -22.58 -8.27
C PHE A 17 11.52 -22.03 -7.39
N ALA A 18 11.36 -20.70 -7.32
CA ALA A 18 10.31 -20.08 -6.52
C ALA A 18 8.89 -20.41 -7.04
N TRP A 19 8.74 -20.58 -8.35
CA TRP A 19 7.48 -20.93 -8.98
C TRP A 19 7.13 -22.40 -8.73
N ASP A 20 8.09 -23.32 -8.93
CA ASP A 20 7.92 -24.75 -8.65
C ASP A 20 7.59 -24.98 -7.17
N GLU A 21 8.31 -24.32 -6.26
CA GLU A 21 8.05 -24.38 -4.81
C GLU A 21 6.66 -23.83 -4.47
N GLY A 22 6.23 -22.75 -5.13
CA GLY A 22 4.88 -22.21 -4.98
C GLY A 22 3.79 -23.18 -5.41
N HIS A 23 3.99 -23.92 -6.51
CA HIS A 23 3.07 -24.96 -6.97
C HIS A 23 3.03 -26.15 -6.03
N ARG A 24 4.19 -26.63 -5.56
CA ARG A 24 4.27 -27.70 -4.55
C ARG A 24 3.48 -27.34 -3.28
N ILE A 25 3.58 -26.09 -2.82
CA ILE A 25 2.83 -25.61 -1.67
C ILE A 25 1.32 -25.56 -1.99
N LEU A 26 0.93 -25.10 -3.17
CA LEU A 26 -0.47 -25.10 -3.60
C LEU A 26 -1.07 -26.49 -3.63
N GLU A 27 -0.33 -27.49 -4.10
CA GLU A 27 -0.76 -28.90 -4.09
C GLU A 27 -0.87 -29.45 -2.67
N THR A 28 0.03 -29.03 -1.77
CA THR A 28 0.07 -29.56 -0.39
C THR A 28 -1.04 -29.00 0.50
N VAL A 29 -1.30 -27.69 0.44
CA VAL A 29 -2.22 -27.00 1.37
C VAL A 29 -3.39 -26.28 0.68
N GLY A 30 -3.44 -26.27 -0.65
CA GLY A 30 -4.51 -25.68 -1.42
C GLY A 30 -4.52 -24.15 -1.50
N LEU A 31 -5.59 -23.65 -2.12
CA LEU A 31 -5.81 -22.22 -2.39
C LEU A 31 -6.15 -21.39 -1.15
N ARG A 32 -6.72 -22.01 -0.11
CA ARG A 32 -7.20 -21.32 1.10
C ARG A 32 -6.36 -21.59 2.35
N ALA A 33 -5.06 -21.83 2.18
CA ALA A 33 -4.16 -22.06 3.29
C ALA A 33 -4.00 -20.83 4.20
N SER A 34 -4.12 -21.06 5.50
CA SER A 34 -3.90 -20.10 6.57
C SER A 34 -2.41 -19.88 6.86
N TYR A 35 -2.09 -18.88 7.68
CA TYR A 35 -0.71 -18.68 8.15
C TYR A 35 -0.19 -19.88 8.96
N ARG A 36 -1.08 -20.55 9.71
CA ARG A 36 -0.72 -21.75 10.50
C ARG A 36 -0.27 -22.89 9.59
N ASP A 37 -0.94 -23.07 8.46
CA ASP A 37 -0.57 -24.11 7.48
C ASP A 37 0.82 -23.83 6.88
N MET A 38 1.12 -22.55 6.61
CA MET A 38 2.46 -22.14 6.18
C MET A 38 3.54 -22.38 7.23
N MET A 39 3.21 -22.19 8.52
CA MET A 39 4.13 -22.50 9.62
C MET A 39 4.41 -23.99 9.73
N THR A 40 3.42 -24.85 9.45
CA THR A 40 3.63 -26.30 9.40
C THR A 40 4.55 -26.69 8.24
N VAL A 41 4.27 -26.18 7.03
CA VAL A 41 5.11 -26.47 5.84
C VAL A 41 6.53 -25.91 5.99
N SER A 42 6.70 -24.81 6.73
CA SER A 42 8.00 -24.17 6.95
C SER A 42 8.81 -24.75 8.12
N GLY A 43 8.30 -25.78 8.82
CA GLY A 43 8.94 -26.35 10.00
C GLY A 43 9.03 -25.37 11.17
N GLY A 44 8.01 -24.52 11.36
CA GLY A 44 7.93 -23.55 12.45
C GLY A 44 8.72 -22.26 12.23
N ASN A 45 9.36 -22.07 11.07
CA ASN A 45 10.11 -20.84 10.79
C ASN A 45 9.21 -19.75 10.18
N ALA A 46 9.04 -18.64 10.92
CA ALA A 46 8.16 -17.55 10.53
C ALA A 46 8.58 -16.83 9.23
N SER A 47 9.88 -16.64 9.01
CA SER A 47 10.40 -15.99 7.80
C SER A 47 10.17 -16.87 6.56
N LYS A 48 10.44 -18.18 6.69
CA LYS A 48 10.15 -19.15 5.63
C LYS A 48 8.65 -19.27 5.37
N ALA A 49 7.81 -19.27 6.40
CA ALA A 49 6.35 -19.29 6.25
C ALA A 49 5.84 -18.09 5.44
N GLU A 50 6.36 -16.90 5.71
CA GLU A 50 6.02 -15.68 4.97
C GLU A 50 6.50 -15.74 3.51
N GLN A 51 7.68 -16.30 3.26
CA GLN A 51 8.20 -16.52 1.91
C GLN A 51 7.33 -17.54 1.14
N MET A 52 7.02 -18.69 1.75
CA MET A 52 6.17 -19.74 1.19
C MET A 52 4.78 -19.21 0.85
N ARG A 53 4.19 -18.39 1.74
CA ARG A 53 2.91 -17.72 1.47
C ARG A 53 2.95 -16.88 0.19
N LYS A 54 4.04 -16.15 -0.03
CA LYS A 54 4.25 -15.32 -1.23
C LYS A 54 4.44 -16.17 -2.47
N TYR A 55 5.22 -17.24 -2.40
CA TYR A 55 5.45 -18.15 -3.53
C TYR A 55 4.17 -18.87 -3.93
N ARG A 56 3.39 -19.35 -2.95
CA ARG A 56 2.05 -19.92 -3.18
C ARG A 56 1.12 -18.93 -3.90
N ALA A 57 1.03 -17.70 -3.40
CA ALA A 57 0.21 -16.67 -4.02
C ALA A 57 0.67 -16.28 -5.42
N MET A 58 1.98 -16.33 -5.67
CA MET A 58 2.60 -16.07 -6.97
C MET A 58 2.30 -17.17 -7.98
N ALA A 59 2.53 -18.44 -7.62
CA ALA A 59 2.25 -19.61 -8.46
C ALA A 59 0.77 -19.71 -8.84
N ASN A 60 -0.14 -19.30 -7.94
CA ASN A 60 -1.57 -19.26 -8.25
C ASN A 60 -1.96 -18.21 -9.31
N ARG A 61 -1.10 -17.22 -9.55
CA ARG A 61 -1.39 -16.08 -10.43
C ARG A 61 -0.62 -16.13 -11.74
N ILE A 62 0.61 -16.62 -11.71
CA ILE A 62 1.53 -16.62 -12.84
C ILE A 62 1.60 -18.03 -13.40
N THR A 63 1.24 -18.21 -14.67
CA THR A 63 1.32 -19.51 -15.33
C THR A 63 2.75 -19.86 -15.75
N GLU A 64 3.00 -21.13 -16.06
CA GLU A 64 4.28 -21.55 -16.62
C GLU A 64 4.60 -20.85 -17.95
N THR A 65 3.58 -20.66 -18.79
CA THR A 65 3.71 -19.95 -20.07
C THR A 65 4.09 -18.48 -19.88
N GLU A 66 3.52 -17.81 -18.87
CA GLU A 66 3.90 -16.44 -18.50
C GLU A 66 5.35 -16.38 -17.98
N LEU A 67 5.74 -17.33 -17.12
CA LEU A 67 7.11 -17.43 -16.62
C LEU A 67 8.13 -17.60 -17.75
N GLY A 68 7.86 -18.51 -18.70
CA GLY A 68 8.71 -18.72 -19.87
C GLY A 68 8.82 -17.47 -20.75
N THR A 69 7.72 -16.73 -20.92
CA THR A 69 7.70 -15.46 -21.66
C THR A 69 8.54 -14.38 -20.97
N ILE A 70 8.41 -14.24 -19.64
CA ILE A 70 9.24 -13.33 -18.84
C ILE A 70 10.72 -13.69 -19.01
N GLY A 71 11.04 -14.98 -18.96
CA GLY A 71 12.41 -15.46 -19.11
C GLY A 71 13.04 -15.09 -20.46
N LYS A 72 12.30 -15.27 -21.55
CA LYS A 72 12.72 -14.85 -22.90
C LYS A 72 12.98 -13.34 -22.98
N LEU A 73 12.11 -12.53 -22.37
CA LEU A 73 12.28 -11.06 -22.33
C LEU A 73 13.53 -10.65 -21.52
N CYS A 74 13.79 -11.31 -20.39
CA CYS A 74 15.00 -11.08 -19.58
C CYS A 74 16.28 -11.33 -20.38
N ILE A 75 16.32 -12.42 -21.16
CA ILE A 75 17.44 -12.75 -22.04
C ILE A 75 17.57 -11.70 -23.15
N GLN A 76 16.46 -11.42 -23.86
CA GLN A 76 16.43 -10.49 -25.00
C GLN A 76 16.92 -9.08 -24.63
N HIS A 77 16.53 -8.57 -23.46
CA HIS A 77 16.85 -7.21 -23.03
C HIS A 77 18.02 -7.12 -22.04
N GLY A 78 18.68 -8.24 -21.75
CA GLY A 78 19.84 -8.27 -20.85
C GLY A 78 19.51 -7.77 -19.43
N LYS A 79 18.36 -8.20 -18.88
CA LYS A 79 17.88 -7.81 -17.55
C LYS A 79 17.66 -9.02 -16.66
N ALA A 80 18.39 -9.08 -15.55
CA ALA A 80 18.24 -10.11 -14.53
C ALA A 80 17.07 -9.77 -13.60
N TRP A 81 16.06 -10.62 -13.62
CA TRP A 81 14.98 -10.63 -12.63
C TRP A 81 15.10 -11.83 -11.70
N GLY A 82 14.49 -11.71 -10.53
CA GLY A 82 14.49 -12.75 -9.50
C GLY A 82 13.11 -12.94 -8.89
N PRO A 83 12.97 -13.85 -7.92
CA PRO A 83 11.68 -14.22 -7.33
C PRO A 83 10.87 -13.04 -6.80
N THR A 84 11.53 -12.02 -6.26
CA THR A 84 10.89 -10.81 -5.74
C THR A 84 10.14 -10.02 -6.81
N HIS A 85 10.58 -10.07 -8.07
CA HIS A 85 9.90 -9.42 -9.18
C HIS A 85 8.59 -10.15 -9.52
N LEU A 86 8.62 -11.48 -9.55
CA LEU A 86 7.44 -12.31 -9.78
C LEU A 86 6.40 -12.16 -8.66
N VAL A 87 6.84 -12.18 -7.39
CA VAL A 87 5.96 -11.90 -6.24
C VAL A 87 5.33 -10.51 -6.30
N THR A 88 6.07 -9.51 -6.80
CA THR A 88 5.52 -8.17 -7.00
C THR A 88 4.51 -8.15 -8.15
N LEU A 89 4.78 -8.86 -9.25
CA LEU A 89 3.87 -8.98 -10.39
C LEU A 89 2.58 -9.72 -10.07
N SER A 90 2.61 -10.72 -9.19
CA SER A 90 1.43 -11.50 -8.82
C SER A 90 0.37 -10.70 -8.07
N ARG A 91 0.67 -9.44 -7.69
CA ARG A 91 -0.31 -8.49 -7.16
C ARG A 91 -1.32 -8.04 -8.22
N LEU A 92 -0.94 -8.07 -9.50
CA LEU A 92 -1.85 -7.83 -10.62
C LEU A 92 -2.62 -9.11 -10.93
N THR A 93 -3.94 -9.05 -10.82
CA THR A 93 -4.81 -10.22 -10.98
C THR A 93 -4.96 -10.65 -12.43
N ARG A 94 -5.04 -9.68 -13.36
CA ARG A 94 -5.23 -9.92 -14.80
C ARG A 94 -3.90 -10.19 -15.51
N SER A 95 -3.87 -11.21 -16.36
CA SER A 95 -2.68 -11.58 -17.16
C SER A 95 -2.28 -10.47 -18.15
N ALA A 96 -3.26 -9.80 -18.76
CA ALA A 96 -3.01 -8.68 -19.68
C ALA A 96 -2.21 -7.55 -19.01
N ASP A 97 -2.59 -7.15 -17.80
CA ASP A 97 -1.90 -6.11 -17.03
C ASP A 97 -0.45 -6.52 -16.70
N ARG A 98 -0.26 -7.78 -16.29
CA ARG A 98 1.08 -8.34 -16.05
C ARG A 98 1.94 -8.32 -17.31
N LYS A 99 1.40 -8.78 -18.44
CA LYS A 99 2.13 -8.83 -19.72
C LYS A 99 2.54 -7.43 -20.17
N ALA A 100 1.64 -6.44 -20.06
CA ALA A 100 1.91 -5.06 -20.41
C ALA A 100 3.04 -4.47 -19.55
N ILE A 101 2.95 -4.61 -18.22
CA ILE A 101 3.97 -4.05 -17.33
C ILE A 101 5.32 -4.77 -17.45
N VAL A 102 5.33 -6.10 -17.65
CA VAL A 102 6.56 -6.88 -17.82
C VAL A 102 7.36 -6.38 -19.02
N LYS A 103 6.68 -6.23 -20.16
CA LYS A 103 7.32 -5.74 -21.40
C LYS A 103 7.97 -4.39 -21.19
N THR A 104 7.25 -3.45 -20.59
CA THR A 104 7.75 -2.10 -20.28
C THR A 104 8.89 -2.14 -19.27
N ALA A 105 8.69 -2.84 -18.15
CA ALA A 105 9.65 -2.89 -17.04
C ALA A 105 10.99 -3.52 -17.42
N ILE A 106 10.98 -4.58 -18.23
CA ILE A 106 12.21 -5.23 -18.70
C ILE A 106 12.93 -4.34 -19.72
N ARG A 107 12.19 -3.79 -20.69
CA ARG A 107 12.76 -2.89 -21.73
C ARG A 107 13.38 -1.63 -21.12
N GLU A 108 12.67 -1.00 -20.18
CA GLU A 108 13.11 0.20 -19.46
C GLU A 108 13.96 -0.11 -18.24
N ARG A 109 14.29 -1.39 -18.04
CA ARG A 109 15.27 -1.87 -17.05
C ARG A 109 14.92 -1.51 -15.61
N TRP A 110 13.65 -1.50 -15.28
CA TRP A 110 13.17 -1.22 -13.93
C TRP A 110 13.75 -2.21 -12.92
N GLY A 111 14.28 -1.67 -11.82
CA GLY A 111 14.59 -2.45 -10.64
C GLY A 111 13.32 -2.83 -9.86
N HIS A 112 13.46 -3.66 -8.83
CA HIS A 112 12.33 -4.12 -8.02
C HIS A 112 11.52 -2.97 -7.40
N ALA A 113 12.19 -1.92 -6.90
CA ALA A 113 11.55 -0.75 -6.31
C ALA A 113 10.68 0.00 -7.32
N GLU A 114 11.18 0.17 -8.54
CA GLU A 114 10.46 0.86 -9.62
C GLU A 114 9.24 0.05 -10.07
N LEU A 115 9.43 -1.26 -10.30
CA LEU A 115 8.33 -2.17 -10.63
C LEU A 115 7.23 -2.12 -9.56
N LYS A 116 7.62 -2.16 -8.28
CA LYS A 116 6.68 -2.06 -7.15
C LYS A 116 5.93 -0.73 -7.15
N ARG A 117 6.61 0.38 -7.45
CA ARG A 117 6.02 1.73 -7.54
C ARG A 117 4.98 1.79 -8.66
N GLN A 118 5.30 1.26 -9.84
CA GLN A 118 4.42 1.31 -11.00
C GLN A 118 3.19 0.40 -10.83
N ILE A 119 3.37 -0.82 -10.30
CA ILE A 119 2.24 -1.68 -9.93
C ILE A 119 1.35 -1.01 -8.89
N ARG A 120 1.93 -0.31 -7.90
CA ARG A 120 1.14 0.44 -6.92
C ARG A 120 0.31 1.55 -7.58
N ARG A 121 0.83 2.25 -8.59
CA ARG A 121 0.07 3.25 -9.35
C ARG A 121 -1.07 2.62 -10.14
N MET A 122 -0.84 1.47 -10.77
CA MET A 122 -1.86 0.74 -11.55
C MET A 122 -3.01 0.22 -10.70
N LEU A 123 -2.71 -0.25 -9.48
CA LEU A 123 -3.73 -0.71 -8.53
C LEU A 123 -4.54 0.46 -7.92
N GLY A 124 -4.26 1.70 -8.34
CA GLY A 124 -4.83 2.92 -7.79
C GLY A 124 -4.34 3.20 -6.38
N PRO A 125 -4.79 4.32 -5.77
CA PRO A 125 -4.72 4.45 -4.33
C PRO A 125 -5.55 3.30 -3.73
N VAL A 126 -4.88 2.21 -3.35
CA VAL A 126 -5.27 1.51 -2.12
C VAL A 126 -5.43 2.64 -1.13
N SER A 127 -6.67 2.86 -0.66
CA SER A 127 -7.14 3.97 0.18
C SER A 127 -6.04 4.71 0.91
N ASN A 128 -6.19 6.02 1.13
CA ASN A 128 -5.44 6.84 2.11
C ASN A 128 -5.31 6.21 3.52
N GLU A 129 -4.72 5.02 3.63
CA GLU A 129 -4.14 4.41 4.80
C GLU A 129 -2.93 5.28 5.03
N ARG A 130 -3.22 6.38 5.72
CA ARG A 130 -2.31 7.15 6.55
C ARG A 130 -1.14 6.24 6.86
N HIS A 131 0.02 6.54 6.29
CA HIS A 131 1.25 5.88 6.71
C HIS A 131 1.25 5.96 8.24
N ARG A 132 1.03 4.82 8.90
CA ARG A 132 1.22 4.68 10.35
C ARG A 132 2.74 4.64 10.59
N GLY A 133 3.45 5.64 10.09
CA GLY A 133 4.78 5.96 10.56
C GLY A 133 4.68 6.47 11.99
N ARG A 134 5.80 6.41 12.71
CA ARG A 134 5.95 7.08 14.00
C ARG A 134 5.49 8.53 13.82
N LYS A 135 4.54 9.00 14.63
CA LYS A 135 4.16 10.43 14.63
C LYS A 135 5.46 11.22 14.79
N ARG A 136 5.71 12.18 13.89
CA ARG A 136 6.87 13.07 14.01
C ARG A 136 6.79 13.69 15.40
N MET A 137 7.85 13.51 16.20
CA MET A 137 7.93 14.14 17.50
C MET A 137 7.98 15.64 17.25
N LEU A 138 7.09 16.38 17.90
CA LEU A 138 7.09 17.83 17.81
C LEU A 138 8.28 18.34 18.63
N ASP A 139 9.03 19.25 18.04
CA ASP A 139 9.97 20.05 18.80
C ASP A 139 9.17 21.06 19.62
N VAL A 140 9.18 20.88 20.94
CA VAL A 140 8.40 21.70 21.88
C VAL A 140 8.99 23.11 22.05
N ASN A 141 10.19 23.36 21.52
CA ASN A 141 10.82 24.67 21.51
C ASN A 141 10.61 25.43 20.19
N ASP A 142 10.10 24.75 19.15
CA ASP A 142 9.80 25.35 17.85
C ASP A 142 8.35 25.85 17.83
N GLN A 143 8.20 27.14 18.15
CA GLN A 143 6.90 27.79 18.25
C GLN A 143 6.13 27.78 16.92
N GLU A 144 6.81 27.95 15.77
CA GLU A 144 6.16 27.92 14.45
C GLU A 144 5.61 26.53 14.17
N GLN A 145 6.39 25.48 14.45
CA GLN A 145 5.96 24.11 14.29
C GLN A 145 4.76 23.76 15.19
N ILE A 146 4.73 24.26 16.43
CA ILE A 146 3.58 24.08 17.33
C ILE A 146 2.34 24.76 16.75
N LEU A 147 2.46 26.02 16.33
CA LEU A 147 1.34 26.78 15.76
C LEU A 147 0.79 26.12 14.48
N ASP A 148 1.66 25.60 13.62
CA ASP A 148 1.27 24.87 12.40
C ASP A 148 0.52 23.58 12.71
N GLN A 149 0.93 22.84 13.74
CA GLN A 149 0.18 21.65 14.16
C GLN A 149 -1.20 22.02 14.72
N ILE A 150 -1.28 23.04 15.58
CA ILE A 150 -2.55 23.50 16.14
C ILE A 150 -3.46 23.96 15.00
N ARG A 151 -2.93 24.71 14.03
CA ARG A 151 -3.64 25.11 12.81
C ARG A 151 -4.21 23.91 12.06
N GLY A 152 -3.39 22.89 11.82
CA GLY A 152 -3.81 21.65 11.14
C GLY A 152 -4.93 20.90 11.88
N LEU A 153 -4.89 20.88 13.21
CA LEU A 153 -5.95 20.31 14.05
C LEU A 153 -7.24 21.13 13.96
N CYS A 154 -7.15 22.46 14.04
CA CYS A 154 -8.30 23.37 13.89
C CYS A 154 -8.97 23.19 12.53
N THR A 155 -8.22 23.22 11.42
CA THR A 155 -8.75 23.03 10.07
C THR A 155 -9.41 21.65 9.91
N SER A 156 -8.81 20.60 10.49
CA SER A 156 -9.38 19.25 10.47
C SER A 156 -10.72 19.17 11.21
N TRP A 157 -10.83 19.83 12.36
CA TRP A 157 -12.07 19.92 13.13
C TRP A 157 -13.14 20.70 12.37
N LEU A 158 -12.82 21.89 11.83
CA LEU A 158 -13.78 22.71 11.09
C LEU A 158 -14.30 22.00 9.84
N ARG A 159 -13.45 21.23 9.15
CA ARG A 159 -13.87 20.38 8.04
C ARG A 159 -14.87 19.30 8.49
N LEU A 160 -14.62 18.64 9.61
CA LEU A 160 -15.55 17.67 10.19
C LEU A 160 -16.88 18.35 10.57
N ALA A 161 -16.82 19.50 11.23
CA ALA A 161 -18.01 20.28 11.58
C ALA A 161 -18.83 20.66 10.34
N GLY A 162 -18.17 21.12 9.27
CA GLY A 162 -18.81 21.40 7.98
C GLY A 162 -19.50 20.17 7.38
N GLN A 163 -18.85 19.00 7.39
CA GLN A 163 -19.45 17.75 6.90
C GLN A 163 -20.68 17.33 7.71
N LEU A 164 -20.63 17.49 9.03
CA LEU A 164 -21.75 17.14 9.91
C LEU A 164 -22.91 18.14 9.83
N GLN A 165 -22.63 19.41 9.47
CA GLN A 165 -23.63 20.45 9.24
C GLN A 165 -24.22 20.40 7.82
N GLN A 166 -23.44 20.07 6.79
CA GLN A 166 -23.94 19.91 5.40
C GLN A 166 -24.90 18.72 5.27
N LYS A 167 -24.65 17.62 5.99
CA LYS A 167 -25.59 16.48 6.07
C LYS A 167 -26.94 16.81 6.72
N LYS A 168 -27.12 18.04 7.23
CA LYS A 168 -28.41 18.58 7.69
C LYS A 168 -29.31 19.02 6.52
N LEU A 169 -28.74 19.31 5.34
CA LEU A 169 -29.46 19.83 4.17
C LEU A 169 -29.90 18.75 3.18
N GLU A 170 -29.18 17.62 3.09
CA GLU A 170 -29.42 16.58 2.08
C GLU A 170 -29.84 15.22 2.71
N GLU A 171 -31.10 15.08 3.10
CA GLU A 171 -31.81 13.78 3.06
C GLU A 171 -31.61 12.69 4.15
N ASN A 172 -30.86 12.86 5.24
CA ASN A 172 -30.77 11.76 6.25
C ASN A 172 -30.86 12.20 7.72
N ARG A 173 -32.05 12.04 8.34
CA ARG A 173 -32.26 12.14 9.80
C ARG A 173 -31.43 11.15 10.63
N LYS A 174 -30.73 10.20 9.99
CA LYS A 174 -29.91 9.14 10.62
C LYS A 174 -28.41 9.45 10.63
N ALA A 175 -27.96 10.58 10.09
CA ALA A 175 -26.54 10.95 10.03
C ALA A 175 -26.34 12.44 10.34
N GLY A 176 -25.15 12.83 10.80
CA GLY A 176 -24.84 14.22 11.17
C GLY A 176 -24.99 14.49 12.67
N LEU A 177 -25.23 15.75 13.04
CA LEU A 177 -25.37 16.16 14.46
C LEU A 177 -26.72 15.82 15.08
N MET A 178 -27.78 15.77 14.28
CA MET A 178 -29.17 15.62 14.74
C MET A 178 -29.48 14.32 15.52
N PRO A 179 -28.86 13.16 15.21
CA PRO A 179 -29.07 11.93 15.98
C PRO A 179 -28.47 11.95 17.39
N LEU A 180 -27.63 12.94 17.71
CA LEU A 180 -26.99 13.02 19.02
C LEU A 180 -27.92 13.67 20.05
N PRO A 181 -27.80 13.33 21.34
CA PRO A 181 -28.41 14.09 22.43
C PRO A 181 -28.14 15.60 22.35
N ILE A 182 -29.13 16.42 22.75
CA ILE A 182 -29.11 17.90 22.59
C ILE A 182 -27.92 18.54 23.33
N ASP A 183 -27.57 18.01 24.50
CA ASP A 183 -26.40 18.39 25.28
C ASP A 183 -25.10 18.17 24.51
N LEU A 184 -24.94 17.02 23.84
CA LEU A 184 -23.76 16.75 23.00
C LEU A 184 -23.71 17.62 21.75
N GLN A 185 -24.87 17.89 21.12
CA GLN A 185 -24.95 18.84 20.01
C GLN A 185 -24.48 20.25 20.45
N THR A 186 -24.93 20.69 21.63
CA THR A 186 -24.61 22.00 22.18
C THR A 186 -23.12 22.11 22.52
N GLN A 187 -22.55 21.07 23.14
CA GLN A 187 -21.11 20.99 23.42
C GLN A 187 -20.28 21.01 22.13
N PHE A 188 -20.70 20.26 21.10
CA PHE A 188 -20.02 20.22 19.81
C PHE A 188 -20.00 21.59 19.11
N LEU A 189 -21.15 22.29 19.09
CA LEU A 189 -21.25 23.62 18.49
C LEU A 189 -20.44 24.65 19.27
N SER A 190 -20.47 24.59 20.61
CA SER A 190 -19.66 25.45 21.49
C SER A 190 -18.16 25.25 21.24
N ALA A 191 -17.70 23.99 21.18
CA ALA A 191 -16.32 23.64 20.87
C ALA A 191 -15.91 24.13 19.48
N THR A 192 -16.79 23.98 18.48
CA THR A 192 -16.53 24.45 17.11
C THR A 192 -16.32 25.97 17.06
N LYS A 193 -17.12 26.76 17.79
CA LYS A 193 -16.92 28.21 17.89
C LYS A 193 -15.58 28.58 18.53
N ARG A 194 -15.19 27.88 19.61
CA ARG A 194 -13.90 28.12 20.28
C ARG A 194 -12.72 27.78 19.37
N ILE A 195 -12.83 26.71 18.59
CA ILE A 195 -11.80 26.27 17.65
C ILE A 195 -11.66 27.24 16.47
N ASP A 196 -12.76 27.77 15.94
CA ASP A 196 -12.75 28.82 14.91
C ASP A 196 -12.05 30.09 15.41
N GLN A 197 -12.35 30.51 16.65
CA GLN A 197 -11.69 31.66 17.29
C GLN A 197 -10.19 31.42 17.49
N LEU A 198 -9.79 30.21 17.88
CA LEU A 198 -8.38 29.84 18.03
C LEU A 198 -7.64 29.91 16.69
N LEU A 199 -8.24 29.39 15.61
CA LEU A 199 -7.65 29.46 14.27
C LEU A 199 -7.40 30.90 13.83
N LYS A 200 -8.40 31.78 14.00
CA LYS A 200 -8.28 33.21 13.69
C LYS A 200 -7.17 33.89 14.48
N ARG A 201 -6.99 33.54 15.75
CA ARG A 201 -5.89 34.07 16.59
C ARG A 201 -4.52 33.63 16.10
N ILE A 202 -4.38 32.37 15.65
CA ILE A 202 -3.14 31.85 15.07
C ILE A 202 -2.82 32.59 13.75
N GLU A 203 -3.82 32.80 12.89
CA GLU A 203 -3.64 33.52 11.63
C GLU A 203 -3.25 34.99 11.84
N GLN A 204 -3.83 35.65 12.85
CA GLN A 204 -3.45 37.00 13.26
C GLN A 204 -2.03 37.07 13.83
N TYR A 205 -1.59 36.04 14.55
CA TYR A 205 -0.23 35.96 15.09
C TYR A 205 0.81 35.83 13.97
N ASN A 206 0.55 35.00 12.96
CA ASN A 206 1.45 34.77 11.83
C ASN A 206 1.46 35.90 10.79
N SER A 207 0.57 36.91 10.93
CA SER A 207 0.50 38.08 10.04
C SER A 207 1.23 39.30 10.60
N ARG A 208 1.92 39.16 11.74
CA ARG A 208 2.78 40.16 12.37
C ARG A 208 4.24 39.80 12.15
#